data_AF-A0A0D5A1B1-F1
#
_entry.id   AF-A0A0D5A1B1-F1
#
_cell.length_a   1.000
_cell.length_b   1.000
_cell.length_c   1.000
_cell.angle_alpha   90.00
_cell.angle_beta   90.00
_cell.angle_gamma   90.00
#
_symmetry.space_group_name_H-M   'P 1'
#
loop_
_entity.id
_entity.type
_entity.pdbx_description
1 polymer ?
#
loop_
_entity_poly.entity_id
_entity_poly.type
_entity_poly.pdbx_seq_one_letter_code
_entity_poly.pdbx_strand_id
1 'polypeptide(L)' 'MEIAYMVTLILVLGGNAPETRVVAQGITTKEDCAFRVKTMTDMPPSMVDDVTGRKIISQTYVCAPIDPKKFRRDLDNL' A
#
# COMPACT_ATOMS: atom_id res chain seq x y z
N MET A 1 -5.29 23.11 6.35
CA MET A 1 -5.18 21.70 6.79
C MET A 1 -4.20 21.04 5.85
N GLU A 2 -3.09 20.51 6.35
CA GLU A 2 -2.21 19.66 5.53
C GLU A 2 -2.97 18.36 5.21
N ILE A 3 -3.08 18.05 3.92
CA ILE A 3 -3.68 16.80 3.45
C ILE A 3 -2.60 15.73 3.64
N ALA A 4 -2.90 14.72 4.46
CA ALA A 4 -2.02 13.56 4.58
C ALA A 4 -2.41 12.50 3.54
N TYR A 5 -1.47 11.60 3.22
CA TYR A 5 -1.69 10.57 2.22
C TYR A 5 -1.43 9.20 2.83
N MET A 6 -2.36 8.26 2.63
CA MET A 6 -2.14 6.86 2.94
C MET A 6 -1.46 6.19 1.75
N VAL A 7 -0.32 5.56 1.99
CA VAL A 7 0.32 4.68 1.02
C VAL A 7 -0.20 3.27 1.24
N THR A 8 -0.73 2.67 0.18
CA THR A 8 -1.19 1.28 0.18
C THR A 8 -0.39 0.49 -0.84
N LEU A 9 0.13 -0.65 -0.43
CA LEU A 9 0.77 -1.62 -1.30
C LEU A 9 -0.25 -2.70 -1.66
N ILE A 10 -0.47 -2.89 -2.96
CA ILE A 10 -1.28 -3.97 -3.52
C ILE A 10 -0.34 -5.03 -4.07
N LEU A 11 -0.46 -6.25 -3.57
CA LEU A 11 0.30 -7.41 -4.02
C LEU A 11 -0.66 -8.37 -4.72
N VAL A 12 -0.24 -8.90 -5.87
CA VAL A 12 -0.87 -10.07 -6.49
C VAL A 12 0.02 -11.26 -6.22
N LEU A 13 -0.47 -12.20 -5.43
CA LEU A 13 0.23 -13.41 -5.02
C LEU A 13 -0.11 -14.55 -5.97
N GLY A 14 0.89 -15.32 -6.37
CA GLY A 14 0.74 -16.50 -7.20
C GLY A 14 0.29 -17.74 -6.43
N GLY A 15 -0.12 -18.77 -7.17
CA GLY A 15 -0.67 -20.02 -6.66
C GLY A 15 -1.60 -20.66 -7.67
N ASN A 16 -2.37 -21.67 -7.25
CA ASN A 16 -3.38 -22.31 -8.11
C ASN A 16 -4.48 -21.32 -8.56
N ALA A 17 -4.73 -20.28 -7.75
CA ALA A 17 -5.51 -19.11 -8.13
C ALA A 17 -4.76 -17.86 -7.61
N PRO A 18 -4.59 -16.80 -8.43
CA PRO A 18 -4.02 -15.55 -7.96
C PRO A 18 -4.84 -14.91 -6.84
N GLU A 19 -4.17 -14.34 -5.84
CA GLU A 19 -4.82 -13.69 -4.69
C GLU A 19 -4.33 -12.25 -4.53
N THR A 20 -5.24 -11.32 -4.28
CA THR A 20 -4.89 -9.92 -4.03
C THR A 20 -4.75 -9.67 -2.53
N ARG A 21 -3.60 -9.16 -2.11
CA ARG A 21 -3.34 -8.73 -0.74
C ARG A 21 -3.13 -7.22 -0.72
N VAL A 22 -3.78 -6.55 0.23
CA VAL A 22 -3.68 -5.10 0.43
C VAL A 22 -2.98 -4.84 1.76
N VAL A 23 -1.89 -4.08 1.72
CA VAL A 23 -1.08 -3.75 2.89
C VAL A 23 -1.02 -2.23 3.04
N ALA A 24 -1.59 -1.71 4.13
CA ALA A 24 -1.39 -0.31 4.49
C ALA A 24 0.06 -0.10 4.94
N GLN A 25 0.81 0.73 4.21
CA GLN A 25 2.21 1.05 4.53
C GLN A 25 2.31 2.21 5.52
N GLY A 26 1.25 3.01 5.64
CA GLY A 26 1.14 4.09 6.62
C GLY A 26 0.75 5.44 6.00
N ILE A 27 0.66 6.44 6.88
CA ILE A 27 0.32 7.82 6.54
C ILE A 27 1.61 8.61 6.35
N THR A 28 1.71 9.33 5.24
CA THR A 28 2.89 10.11 4.86
C THR A 28 2.50 11.42 4.17
N THR A 29 3.51 12.21 3.77
CA THR A 29 3.33 13.45 3.01
C THR A 29 3.01 13.17 1.55
N LYS A 30 2.56 14.20 0.82
CA LYS A 30 2.27 14.06 -0.62
C LYS A 30 3.52 13.65 -1.41
N GLU A 31 4.66 14.24 -1.07
CA GLU A 31 5.93 14.07 -1.78
C GLU A 31 6.47 12.64 -1.61
N ASP A 32 6.47 12.11 -0.38
CA ASP A 32 6.89 10.73 -0.11
C ASP A 32 5.94 9.71 -0.75
N CYS A 33 4.63 9.99 -0.71
CA CYS A 33 3.64 9.14 -1.36
C CYS A 33 3.89 9.08 -2.89
N ALA A 34 4.04 10.24 -3.53
CA ALA A 34 4.33 10.32 -4.96
C ALA A 34 5.66 9.66 -5.34
N PHE A 35 6.69 9.80 -4.49
CA PHE A 35 7.97 9.12 -4.67
C PHE A 35 7.80 7.60 -4.66
N ARG A 36 7.07 7.04 -3.68
CA ARG A 36 6.82 5.59 -3.60
C ARG A 36 6.07 5.06 -4.81
N VAL A 37 5.01 5.74 -5.25
CA VAL A 37 4.26 5.34 -6.45
C VAL A 37 5.15 5.34 -7.69
N LYS A 38 5.92 6.41 -7.89
CA LYS A 38 6.75 6.56 -9.09
C LYS A 38 7.96 5.62 -9.10
N THR A 39 8.59 5.42 -7.96
CA THR A 39 9.90 4.74 -7.89
C THR A 39 9.79 3.28 -7.51
N MET A 40 8.81 2.90 -6.70
CA MET A 40 8.71 1.52 -6.18
C MET A 40 7.72 0.64 -6.95
N THR A 41 6.76 1.21 -7.68
CA THR A 41 5.84 0.42 -8.51
C THR A 41 6.55 -0.28 -9.67
N ASP A 42 7.52 0.40 -10.28
CA ASP A 42 8.28 -0.13 -11.41
C ASP A 42 9.45 -1.04 -10.97
N MET A 43 9.70 -1.14 -9.66
CA MET A 43 10.70 -2.09 -9.16
C MET A 43 10.17 -3.52 -9.31
N PRO A 44 11.01 -4.47 -9.74
CA PRO A 44 10.61 -5.87 -9.74
C PRO A 44 10.20 -6.28 -8.32
N PRO A 45 9.07 -7.01 -8.17
CA PRO A 45 8.61 -7.44 -6.86
C PRO A 45 9.64 -8.36 -6.20
N SER A 46 9.63 -8.40 -4.87
CA SER A 46 10.36 -9.46 -4.16
C SER A 46 9.86 -10.81 -4.66
N MET A 47 10.76 -11.80 -4.74
CA MET A 47 10.39 -13.11 -5.31
C MET A 47 9.28 -13.81 -4.53
N VAL A 48 9.13 -13.50 -3.25
CA VAL A 48 8.21 -14.14 -2.30
C VAL A 48 7.67 -13.12 -1.31
N ASP A 49 6.39 -13.26 -0.95
CA ASP A 49 5.72 -12.58 0.16
C ASP A 49 6.09 -13.29 1.47
N ASP A 50 6.62 -12.52 2.42
CA ASP A 50 7.18 -13.01 3.69
C ASP A 50 6.14 -13.61 4.65
N VAL A 51 4.88 -13.18 4.56
CA VAL A 51 3.79 -13.67 5.42
C VAL A 51 3.17 -14.95 4.88
N THR A 52 2.93 -15.03 3.58
CA THR A 52 2.22 -16.18 2.96
C THR A 52 3.17 -17.21 2.37
N GLY A 53 4.44 -16.86 2.16
CA GLY A 53 5.42 -17.70 1.46
C GLY A 53 5.15 -17.84 -0.05
N ARG A 54 4.20 -17.08 -0.61
CA ARG A 54 3.80 -17.18 -2.02
C ARG A 54 4.61 -16.25 -2.89
N LYS A 55 4.82 -16.61 -4.16
CA LYS A 55 5.48 -15.74 -5.13
C LYS A 55 4.64 -14.47 -5.37
N ILE A 56 5.28 -13.31 -5.45
CA ILE A 56 4.61 -12.08 -5.84
C ILE A 56 4.69 -11.95 -7.36
N ILE A 57 3.52 -11.91 -8.01
CA ILE A 57 3.37 -11.73 -9.46
C ILE A 57 3.51 -10.25 -9.81
N SER A 58 2.89 -9.37 -9.02
CA SER A 58 2.98 -7.92 -9.21
C SER A 58 2.87 -7.19 -7.87
N GLN A 59 3.50 -6.03 -7.81
CA GLN A 59 3.37 -5.07 -6.71
C GLN A 59 2.97 -3.71 -7.27
N THR A 60 2.10 -2.99 -6.58
CA THR A 60 1.69 -1.65 -6.98
C THR A 60 1.46 -0.79 -5.75
N TYR A 61 2.04 0.41 -5.75
CA TYR A 61 1.81 1.39 -4.71
C TYR A 61 0.69 2.33 -5.14
N VAL A 62 -0.24 2.61 -4.23
CA VAL A 62 -1.36 3.53 -4.44
C VAL A 62 -1.36 4.59 -3.34
N CYS A 63 -1.57 5.84 -3.76
CA CYS A 63 -1.74 6.98 -2.87
C CYS A 63 -3.21 7.37 -2.76
N ALA A 64 -3.73 7.38 -1.55
CA ALA A 64 -5.06 7.91 -1.25
C ALA A 64 -4.94 9.13 -0.33
N PRO A 65 -5.51 10.30 -0.69
CA PRO A 65 -5.58 11.41 0.24
C PRO A 65 -6.49 11.04 1.41
N ILE A 66 -6.09 11.39 2.62
CA ILE A 66 -6.88 11.18 3.83
C ILE A 66 -7.00 12.49 4.61
N ASP A 67 -8.14 12.65 5.28
CA ASP A 67 -8.29 13.66 6.33
C ASP A 67 -7.89 13.01 7.67
N PRO A 68 -6.76 13.42 8.28
CA PRO A 68 -6.29 12.84 9.54
C PRO A 68 -7.33 12.92 10.66
N LYS A 69 -8.14 14.00 10.70
CA LYS A 69 -9.17 14.17 11.74
C LYS A 69 -10.32 13.20 11.57
N LYS A 70 -10.77 13.02 10.32
CA LYS A 70 -11.80 12.03 9.99
C LYS A 70 -11.29 10.62 10.27
N PHE A 71 -10.09 10.30 9.78
CA PHE A 71 -9.49 8.97 9.97
C PHE A 71 -9.30 8.63 11.45
N ARG A 72 -8.82 9.57 12.27
CA ARG A 72 -8.68 9.36 13.71
C ARG A 72 -10.02 9.04 14.38
N ARG A 73 -11.05 9.82 14.07
CA ARG A 73 -12.41 9.59 14.58
C ARG A 73 -12.98 8.25 14.14
N ASP A 74 -12.74 7.84 12.88
CA ASP A 74 -13.20 6.55 12.38
C ASP A 74 -12.49 5.40 13.12
N LEU A 75 -11.20 5.55 13.44
CA LEU A 75 -10.44 4.58 14.26
C LEU A 75 -10.91 4.53 15.72
N ASP A 76 -11.16 5.67 16.35
CA ASP A 76 -11.62 5.71 17.75
C ASP A 76 -13.04 5.11 17.92
N ASN A 77 -13.77 4.87 16.83
CA ASN A 77 -15.13 4.30 16.81
C ASN A 77 -15.19 2.82 16.35
N LEU A 78 -14.05 2.20 16.04
CA LEU A 78 -13.93 0.77 15.73
C LEU A 78 -13.65 -0.05 16.99
#